data_AF-A0A949MWQ2-F1
#
_entry.id   AF-A0A949MWQ2-F1
#
_cell.length_a   1.000
_cell.length_b   1.000
_cell.length_c   1.000
_cell.angle_alpha   90.00
_cell.angle_beta   90.00
_cell.angle_gamma   90.00
#
_symmetry.space_group_name_H-M   'P 1'
#
loop_
_entity.id
_entity.type
_entity.pdbx_description
1 polymer ?
#
loop_
_entity_poly.entity_id
_entity_poly.type
_entity_poly.pdbx_seq_one_letter_code
_entity_poly.pdbx_strand_id
1 'polypeptide(L)'
;MQSLSEHLNRKLEQERASSHHASAPGLLMLGALGVVFGDIGTSPLYALKESFTQTGLAVAPENIYRFLSMIFWLLLTVVTLKYVMVVMKASNKGEGGDFALLALVQRLTRPSPSLFYMTGLLGVMAGSLFYADGVITPAISVLSAIEGIQVVAPSLHTLELPFAMVILICLFASQRFGTGKVGNLFGPIMLLWFGTLGVFGLLQIVHAPQVMQAVNPLFAIKFIFMRPFLAFVALGATVLS
;
A
#
# COMPACT_ATOMS: atom_id res chain seq x y z
N MET A 1 -42.69 -14.01 34.46
CA MET A 1 -41.95 -13.01 33.65
C MET A 1 -40.49 -12.83 34.12
N GLN A 2 -40.16 -12.93 35.42
CA GLN A 2 -38.76 -12.79 35.91
C GLN A 2 -37.76 -13.87 35.45
N SER A 3 -38.17 -15.14 35.27
CA SER A 3 -37.21 -16.20 34.90
C SER A 3 -36.75 -16.15 33.43
N LEU A 4 -37.54 -15.51 32.55
CA LEU A 4 -37.18 -15.33 31.14
C LEU A 4 -36.18 -14.19 30.95
N SER A 5 -36.30 -13.11 31.73
CA SER A 5 -35.34 -12.01 31.72
C SER A 5 -33.98 -12.42 32.28
N GLU A 6 -33.94 -13.27 33.30
CA GLU A 6 -32.68 -13.82 33.83
C GLU A 6 -31.99 -14.77 32.83
N HIS A 7 -32.76 -15.61 32.12
CA HIS A 7 -32.22 -16.44 31.05
C HIS A 7 -31.68 -15.62 29.88
N LEU A 8 -32.37 -14.53 29.51
CA LEU A 8 -31.92 -13.63 28.45
C LEU A 8 -30.64 -12.89 28.85
N ASN A 9 -30.57 -12.39 30.08
CA ASN A 9 -29.36 -11.72 30.59
C ASN A 9 -28.18 -12.69 30.68
N ARG A 10 -28.38 -13.94 31.14
CA ARG A 10 -27.31 -14.95 31.15
C ARG A 10 -26.84 -15.33 29.75
N LYS A 11 -27.75 -15.40 28.76
CA LYS A 11 -27.37 -15.58 27.36
C LYS A 11 -26.60 -14.39 26.80
N LEU A 12 -27.04 -13.16 27.11
CA LEU A 12 -26.34 -11.93 26.70
C LEU A 12 -24.97 -11.79 27.38
N GLU A 13 -24.83 -12.23 28.63
CA GLU A 13 -23.56 -12.29 29.36
C GLU A 13 -22.65 -13.40 28.81
N GLN A 14 -23.19 -14.58 28.47
CA GLN A 14 -22.43 -15.63 27.79
C GLN A 14 -22.01 -15.23 26.37
N GLU A 15 -22.86 -14.54 25.61
CA GLU A 15 -22.49 -13.99 24.29
C GLU A 15 -21.41 -12.92 24.42
N ARG A 16 -21.54 -11.97 25.38
CA ARG A 16 -20.51 -10.97 25.67
C ARG A 16 -19.19 -11.58 26.15
N ALA A 17 -19.23 -12.65 26.94
CA ALA A 17 -18.05 -13.38 27.39
C ALA A 17 -17.41 -14.20 26.25
N SER A 18 -18.21 -14.72 25.32
CA SER A 18 -17.72 -15.44 24.14
C SER A 18 -17.11 -14.51 23.06
N SER A 19 -17.59 -13.27 22.94
CA SER A 19 -16.99 -12.25 22.06
C SER A 19 -15.68 -11.67 22.60
N HIS A 20 -15.32 -12.00 23.85
CA HIS A 20 -14.07 -11.61 24.50
C HIS A 20 -13.04 -12.75 24.55
N HIS A 21 -13.06 -13.69 23.59
CA HIS A 21 -11.88 -14.52 23.32
C HIS A 21 -10.75 -13.62 22.83
N ALA A 22 -9.92 -13.21 23.79
CA ALA A 22 -8.74 -12.39 23.66
C ALA A 22 -7.74 -12.99 22.67
N SER A 23 -7.92 -12.70 21.39
CA SER A 23 -6.78 -12.54 20.50
C SER A 23 -6.04 -11.30 21.01
N ALA A 24 -4.78 -11.50 21.44
CA ALA A 24 -3.98 -10.43 22.00
C ALA A 24 -4.04 -9.21 21.06
N PRO A 25 -4.40 -8.00 21.56
CA PRO A 25 -4.57 -6.81 20.71
C PRO A 25 -3.33 -6.52 19.86
N GLY A 26 -2.14 -6.93 20.35
CA GLY A 26 -0.89 -6.87 19.60
C GLY A 26 -0.84 -7.76 18.34
N LEU A 27 -1.44 -8.95 18.34
CA LEU A 27 -1.44 -9.83 17.15
C LEU A 27 -2.38 -9.30 16.06
N LEU A 28 -3.52 -8.74 16.45
CA LEU A 28 -4.45 -8.08 15.53
C LEU A 28 -3.88 -6.78 14.96
N MET A 29 -3.23 -5.97 15.81
CA MET A 29 -2.46 -4.81 15.35
C MET A 29 -1.33 -5.21 14.41
N LEU A 30 -0.57 -6.25 14.74
CA LEU A 30 0.52 -6.74 13.89
C LEU A 30 0.01 -7.26 12.53
N GLY A 31 -1.13 -7.96 12.52
CA GLY A 31 -1.78 -8.40 11.28
C GLY A 31 -2.26 -7.23 10.43
N ALA A 32 -2.92 -6.24 11.03
CA ALA A 32 -3.38 -5.03 10.33
C ALA A 32 -2.22 -4.19 9.81
N LEU A 33 -1.16 -4.00 10.61
CA LEU A 33 0.07 -3.33 10.18
C LEU A 33 0.74 -4.11 9.05
N GLY A 34 0.88 -5.43 9.18
CA GLY A 34 1.48 -6.26 8.13
C GLY A 34 0.75 -6.13 6.79
N VAL A 35 -0.58 -6.18 6.80
CA VAL A 35 -1.36 -6.05 5.57
C VAL A 35 -1.26 -4.64 4.97
N VAL A 36 -1.40 -3.58 5.78
CA VAL A 36 -1.37 -2.19 5.28
C VAL A 36 0.03 -1.78 4.84
N PHE A 37 1.06 -2.10 5.64
CA PHE A 37 2.43 -1.75 5.30
C PHE A 37 3.02 -2.67 4.22
N GLY A 38 2.49 -3.88 4.03
CA GLY A 38 2.90 -4.73 2.91
C GLY A 38 2.57 -4.15 1.55
N ASP A 39 1.40 -3.54 1.42
CA ASP A 39 0.98 -2.85 0.21
C ASP A 39 1.78 -1.56 -0.03
N ILE A 40 1.98 -0.75 1.02
CA ILE A 40 2.66 0.54 0.93
C ILE A 40 4.20 0.40 0.80
N GLY A 41 4.78 -0.67 1.34
CA GLY A 41 6.23 -0.81 1.48
C GLY A 41 6.93 -1.43 0.28
N THR A 42 6.22 -2.17 -0.57
CA THR A 42 6.78 -2.83 -1.76
C THR A 42 6.87 -1.87 -2.95
N SER A 43 5.92 -0.93 -3.08
CA SER A 43 5.87 0.02 -4.21
C SER A 43 7.11 0.90 -4.37
N PRO A 44 7.77 1.45 -3.32
CA PRO A 44 8.99 2.25 -3.51
C PRO A 44 10.15 1.46 -4.12
N LEU A 45 10.24 0.16 -3.84
CA LEU A 45 11.28 -0.71 -4.39
C LEU A 45 11.07 -0.93 -5.90
N TYR A 46 9.82 -1.11 -6.31
CA TYR A 46 9.45 -1.23 -7.72
C TYR A 46 9.60 0.12 -8.45
N ALA A 47 9.12 1.21 -7.86
CA ALA A 47 9.25 2.56 -8.38
C ALA A 47 10.69 2.92 -8.74
N LEU A 48 11.65 2.57 -7.87
CA LEU A 48 13.06 2.82 -8.11
C LEU A 48 13.56 2.02 -9.32
N LYS A 49 13.24 0.72 -9.39
CA LYS A 49 13.61 -0.15 -10.52
C LYS A 49 13.03 0.38 -11.84
N GLU A 50 11.72 0.64 -11.88
CA GLU A 50 11.04 1.15 -13.08
C GLU A 50 11.57 2.52 -13.51
N SER A 51 11.87 3.41 -12.56
CA SER A 51 12.43 4.73 -12.89
C SER A 51 13.74 4.62 -13.67
N PHE A 52 14.59 3.64 -13.37
CA PHE A 52 15.81 3.40 -14.15
C PHE A 52 15.53 2.73 -15.50
N THR A 53 14.64 1.73 -15.53
CA THR A 53 14.28 1.01 -16.77
C THR A 53 13.63 1.95 -17.79
N GLN A 54 12.67 2.77 -17.37
CA GLN A 54 11.88 3.63 -18.26
C GLN A 54 12.63 4.88 -18.72
N THR A 55 13.53 5.41 -17.90
CA THR A 55 14.31 6.60 -18.27
C THR A 55 15.53 6.26 -19.12
N GLY A 56 15.97 4.99 -19.14
CA GLY A 56 17.15 4.54 -19.88
C GLY A 56 18.45 5.24 -19.46
N LEU A 57 18.44 5.92 -18.31
CA LEU A 57 19.60 6.64 -17.80
C LEU A 57 20.62 5.64 -17.28
N ALA A 58 21.89 5.88 -17.59
CA ALA A 58 22.98 5.11 -17.03
C ALA A 58 22.91 5.16 -15.49
N VAL A 59 23.19 4.02 -14.85
CA VAL A 59 23.33 3.88 -13.39
C VAL A 59 24.62 4.59 -12.95
N ALA A 60 24.59 5.91 -13.02
CA ALA A 60 25.64 6.80 -12.59
C ALA A 60 25.30 7.34 -11.18
N PRO A 61 26.30 7.59 -10.32
CA PRO A 61 26.07 8.08 -8.96
C PRO A 61 25.16 9.32 -8.91
N GLU A 62 25.31 10.24 -9.86
CA GLU A 62 24.48 11.44 -9.95
C GLU A 62 22.99 11.15 -10.21
N ASN A 63 22.67 10.17 -11.05
CA ASN A 63 21.29 9.79 -11.33
C ASN A 63 20.66 9.08 -10.14
N ILE A 64 21.46 8.27 -9.43
CA ILE A 64 21.03 7.61 -8.19
C ILE A 64 20.59 8.65 -7.14
N TYR A 65 21.38 9.69 -6.90
CA TYR A 65 20.97 10.75 -5.97
C TYR A 65 19.71 11.50 -6.41
N ARG A 66 19.54 11.76 -7.71
CA ARG A 66 18.36 12.43 -8.27
C ARG A 66 17.08 11.60 -8.02
N PHE A 67 17.11 10.31 -8.36
CA PHE A 67 15.95 9.42 -8.17
C PHE A 67 15.66 9.15 -6.70
N LEU A 68 16.68 8.82 -5.88
CA LEU A 68 16.49 8.58 -4.45
C LEU A 68 15.91 9.81 -3.73
N SER A 69 16.44 10.99 -4.03
CA SER A 69 15.93 12.24 -3.47
C SER A 69 14.48 12.50 -3.87
N MET A 70 14.16 12.28 -5.14
CA MET A 70 12.83 12.50 -5.66
C MET A 70 11.81 11.54 -5.04
N ILE A 71 12.11 10.25 -4.96
CA ILE A 71 11.25 9.25 -4.31
C ILE A 71 11.09 9.58 -2.82
N PHE A 72 12.18 9.89 -2.12
CA PHE A 72 12.14 10.24 -0.71
C PHE A 72 11.22 11.43 -0.43
N TRP A 73 11.42 12.55 -1.14
CA TRP A 73 10.61 13.75 -0.94
C TRP A 73 9.19 13.61 -1.44
N LEU A 74 8.95 12.84 -2.51
CA LEU A 74 7.61 12.52 -2.97
C LEU A 74 6.84 11.75 -1.90
N LEU A 75 7.40 10.64 -1.39
CA LEU A 75 6.77 9.83 -0.34
C LEU A 75 6.53 10.67 0.93
N LEU A 76 7.55 11.41 1.38
CA LEU A 76 7.43 12.27 2.56
C LEU A 76 6.32 13.32 2.39
N THR A 77 6.28 14.00 1.24
CA THR A 77 5.31 15.05 0.96
C THR A 77 3.90 14.50 0.79
N VAL A 78 3.74 13.41 0.05
CA VAL A 78 2.44 12.77 -0.17
C VAL A 78 1.88 12.22 1.14
N VAL A 79 2.66 11.43 1.89
CA VAL A 79 2.20 10.86 3.16
C VAL A 79 1.89 11.98 4.16
N THR A 80 2.75 12.99 4.29
CA THR A 80 2.56 14.04 5.31
C THR A 80 1.47 15.04 4.90
N LEU A 81 1.58 15.67 3.73
CA LEU A 81 0.63 16.72 3.33
C LEU A 81 -0.71 16.14 2.88
N LYS A 82 -0.71 15.20 1.92
CA LYS A 82 -1.97 14.66 1.40
C LYS A 82 -2.66 13.79 2.45
N TYR A 83 -1.98 12.77 2.97
CA TYR A 83 -2.66 11.79 3.84
C TYR A 83 -2.87 12.33 5.26
N VAL A 84 -1.82 12.79 5.94
CA VAL A 84 -1.95 13.21 7.34
C VAL A 84 -2.67 14.56 7.48
N MET A 85 -2.32 15.56 6.67
CA MET A 85 -2.93 16.90 6.85
C MET A 85 -4.33 17.02 6.24
N VAL A 86 -4.64 16.33 5.14
CA VAL A 86 -5.93 16.46 4.44
C VAL A 86 -6.83 15.26 4.68
N VAL A 87 -6.44 14.07 4.24
CA VAL A 87 -7.32 12.89 4.22
C VAL A 87 -7.71 12.46 5.64
N MET A 88 -6.75 12.37 6.56
CA MET A 88 -7.00 11.96 7.95
C MET A 88 -7.82 12.99 8.75
N LYS A 89 -7.89 14.25 8.30
CA LYS A 89 -8.76 15.26 8.91
C LYS A 89 -10.20 15.20 8.37
N ALA A 90 -10.41 14.63 7.20
CA ALA A 90 -11.72 14.45 6.61
C ALA A 90 -12.40 13.20 7.21
N SER A 91 -13.05 13.37 8.36
CA SER A 91 -13.90 12.33 8.97
C SER A 91 -15.37 12.68 8.79
N ASN A 92 -16.20 11.68 8.46
CA ASN A 92 -17.65 11.82 8.43
C ASN A 92 -18.24 11.05 9.62
N LYS A 93 -18.53 11.74 10.73
CA LYS A 93 -19.14 11.15 11.94
C LYS A 93 -18.39 9.94 12.52
N GLY A 94 -17.05 9.97 12.48
CA GLY A 94 -16.23 8.87 12.98
C GLY A 94 -16.02 7.72 11.99
N GLU A 95 -16.65 7.75 10.82
CA GLU A 95 -16.32 6.88 9.69
C GLU A 95 -15.33 7.61 8.77
N GLY A 96 -14.15 7.02 8.60
CA GLY A 96 -13.12 7.47 7.67
C GLY A 96 -13.19 6.69 6.35
N GLY A 97 -12.66 7.29 5.28
CA GLY A 97 -12.49 6.62 3.98
C GLY A 97 -13.27 7.26 2.84
N ASP A 98 -12.80 7.00 1.62
CA ASP A 98 -13.26 7.66 0.40
C ASP A 98 -14.77 7.44 0.15
N PHE A 99 -15.29 6.26 0.49
CA PHE A 99 -16.72 5.95 0.38
C PHE A 99 -17.59 6.62 1.45
N ALA A 100 -17.08 6.82 2.66
CA ALA A 100 -17.77 7.56 3.71
C ALA A 100 -17.89 9.05 3.34
N LEU A 101 -16.86 9.59 2.70
CA LEU A 101 -16.84 10.96 2.17
C LEU A 101 -17.76 11.11 0.95
N LEU A 102 -17.78 10.13 0.04
CA LEU A 102 -18.71 10.09 -1.08
C LEU A 102 -20.17 10.08 -0.59
N ALA A 103 -20.49 9.28 0.44
CA ALA A 103 -21.82 9.23 1.04
C ALA A 103 -22.20 10.56 1.69
N LEU A 104 -21.25 11.30 2.27
CA LEU A 104 -21.47 12.65 2.80
C LEU A 104 -21.74 13.66 1.68
N VAL A 105 -20.93 13.64 0.61
CA VAL A 105 -21.09 14.52 -0.55
C VAL A 105 -22.44 14.30 -1.21
N GLN A 106 -22.86 13.05 -1.44
CA GLN A 106 -24.18 12.74 -1.99
C GLN A 106 -25.34 13.23 -1.11
N ARG A 107 -25.17 13.22 0.22
CA ARG A 107 -26.19 13.78 1.14
C ARG A 107 -26.29 15.30 1.03
N LEU A 108 -25.16 15.99 0.85
CA LEU A 108 -25.11 17.44 0.69
C LEU A 108 -25.60 17.92 -0.69
N THR A 109 -25.39 17.13 -1.74
CA THR A 109 -25.82 17.45 -3.11
C THR A 109 -27.24 17.00 -3.44
N ARG A 110 -27.90 16.27 -2.55
CA ARG A 110 -29.30 15.80 -2.68
C ARG A 110 -30.34 16.86 -3.10
N PRO A 111 -30.24 18.15 -2.69
CA PRO A 111 -31.20 19.18 -3.12
C PRO A 111 -31.11 19.55 -4.61
N SER A 112 -29.98 19.27 -5.26
CA SER A 112 -29.77 19.56 -6.70
C SER A 112 -29.68 18.24 -7.48
N PRO A 113 -30.67 17.89 -8.31
CA PRO A 113 -30.68 16.64 -9.06
C PRO A 113 -29.43 16.46 -9.94
N SER A 114 -29.01 17.51 -10.63
CA SER A 114 -27.81 17.49 -11.49
C SER A 114 -26.53 17.18 -10.69
N LEU A 115 -26.37 17.84 -9.54
CA LEU A 115 -25.19 17.68 -8.69
C LEU A 115 -25.18 16.30 -8.01
N PHE A 116 -26.34 15.77 -7.65
CA PHE A 116 -26.50 14.41 -7.14
C PHE A 116 -26.09 13.35 -8.19
N TYR A 117 -26.58 13.46 -9.43
CA TYR A 117 -26.17 12.56 -10.50
C TYR A 117 -24.68 12.65 -10.81
N MET A 118 -24.11 13.86 -10.87
CA MET A 118 -22.67 14.06 -11.14
C MET A 118 -21.79 13.45 -10.04
N THR A 119 -22.13 13.68 -8.77
CA THR A 119 -21.39 13.09 -7.63
C THR A 119 -21.58 11.58 -7.53
N GLY A 120 -22.75 11.06 -7.92
CA GLY A 120 -22.99 9.63 -8.10
C GLY A 120 -22.09 9.01 -9.17
N LEU A 121 -22.01 9.62 -10.35
CA LEU A 121 -21.15 9.16 -11.45
C LEU A 121 -19.67 9.18 -11.05
N LEU A 122 -19.21 10.27 -10.44
CA LEU A 122 -17.84 10.38 -9.92
C LEU A 122 -17.56 9.29 -8.87
N GLY A 123 -18.53 8.99 -8.02
CA GLY A 123 -18.43 7.91 -7.03
C GLY A 123 -18.28 6.53 -7.65
N VAL A 124 -19.06 6.22 -8.69
CA VAL A 124 -18.94 4.95 -9.42
C VAL A 124 -17.58 4.85 -10.12
N MET A 125 -17.13 5.94 -10.77
CA MET A 125 -15.80 5.97 -11.40
C MET A 125 -14.68 5.78 -10.38
N ALA A 126 -14.74 6.46 -9.23
CA ALA A 126 -13.77 6.29 -8.15
C ALA A 126 -13.77 4.85 -7.62
N GLY A 127 -14.95 4.26 -7.39
CA GLY A 127 -15.09 2.88 -6.95
C GLY A 127 -14.55 1.87 -7.97
N SER A 128 -14.78 2.09 -9.26
CA SER A 128 -14.23 1.21 -10.31
C SER A 128 -12.71 1.31 -10.40
N LEU A 129 -12.15 2.51 -10.23
CA LEU A 129 -10.71 2.72 -10.27
C LEU A 129 -10.02 2.08 -9.06
N PHE A 130 -10.62 2.21 -7.88
CA PHE A 130 -10.17 1.54 -6.65
C PHE A 130 -10.25 0.01 -6.76
N TYR A 131 -11.31 -0.51 -7.39
CA TYR A 131 -11.42 -1.95 -7.64
C TYR A 131 -10.37 -2.44 -8.64
N ALA A 132 -10.11 -1.68 -9.71
CA ALA A 132 -9.07 -2.00 -10.67
C ALA A 132 -7.68 -2.05 -10.00
N ASP A 133 -7.37 -1.06 -9.17
CA ASP A 133 -6.14 -1.00 -8.38
C ASP A 133 -5.98 -2.25 -7.48
N GLY A 134 -7.03 -2.59 -6.73
CA GLY A 134 -7.03 -3.78 -5.87
C GLY A 134 -6.86 -5.13 -6.61
N VAL A 135 -7.18 -5.18 -7.90
CA VAL A 135 -6.95 -6.38 -8.75
C VAL A 135 -5.55 -6.38 -9.37
N ILE A 136 -5.01 -5.21 -9.71
CA ILE A 136 -3.71 -5.06 -10.39
C ILE A 136 -2.55 -5.28 -9.41
N THR A 137 -2.63 -4.75 -8.18
CA THR A 137 -1.51 -4.76 -7.23
C THR A 137 -0.99 -6.15 -6.87
N PRO A 138 -1.82 -7.17 -6.59
CA PRO A 138 -1.34 -8.53 -6.34
C PRO A 138 -0.61 -9.14 -7.55
N ALA A 139 -1.08 -8.83 -8.77
CA ALA A 139 -0.47 -9.34 -9.99
C ALA A 139 0.91 -8.73 -10.23
N ILE A 140 1.03 -7.38 -10.15
CA ILE A 140 2.31 -6.68 -10.32
C ILE A 140 3.29 -7.07 -9.21
N SER A 141 2.83 -7.17 -7.96
CA SER A 141 3.70 -7.53 -6.84
C SER A 141 4.29 -8.94 -6.97
N VAL A 142 3.47 -9.94 -7.36
CA VAL A 142 3.95 -11.32 -7.55
C VAL A 142 4.89 -11.43 -8.75
N LEU A 143 4.56 -10.75 -9.86
CA LEU A 143 5.43 -10.73 -11.04
C LEU A 143 6.79 -10.10 -10.71
N SER A 144 6.79 -8.96 -10.01
CA SER A 144 8.00 -8.26 -9.56
C SER A 144 8.86 -9.13 -8.63
N ALA A 145 8.24 -9.91 -7.75
CA ALA A 145 8.96 -10.83 -6.88
C ALA A 145 9.68 -11.94 -7.68
N ILE A 146 9.04 -12.46 -8.73
CA ILE A 146 9.64 -13.47 -9.61
C ILE A 146 10.76 -12.87 -10.46
N GLU A 147 10.58 -11.67 -10.99
CA GLU A 147 11.64 -10.93 -11.70
C GLU A 147 12.85 -10.68 -10.79
N GLY A 148 12.64 -10.43 -9.49
CA GLY A 148 13.71 -10.32 -8.51
C GLY A 148 14.55 -11.60 -8.38
N ILE A 149 13.92 -12.78 -8.48
CA ILE A 149 14.61 -14.07 -8.44
C ILE A 149 15.43 -14.30 -9.73
N GLN A 150 14.97 -13.80 -10.88
CA GLN A 150 15.67 -13.95 -12.16
C GLN A 150 17.07 -13.31 -12.17
N VAL A 151 17.32 -12.32 -11.33
CA VAL A 151 18.66 -11.73 -11.15
C VAL A 151 19.70 -12.79 -10.78
N VAL A 152 19.28 -13.85 -10.06
CA VAL A 152 20.17 -14.95 -9.62
C VAL A 152 19.97 -16.21 -10.47
N ALA A 153 18.81 -16.39 -11.10
CA ALA A 153 18.48 -17.56 -11.93
C ALA A 153 17.84 -17.17 -13.28
N PRO A 154 18.64 -16.82 -14.30
CA PRO A 154 18.15 -16.36 -15.61
C PRO A 154 17.36 -17.43 -16.39
N SER A 155 17.53 -18.71 -16.07
CA SER A 155 16.83 -19.82 -16.72
C SER A 155 15.30 -19.84 -16.45
N LEU A 156 14.80 -18.96 -15.58
CA LEU A 156 13.39 -18.90 -15.20
C LEU A 156 12.52 -18.00 -16.10
N HIS A 157 13.09 -17.31 -17.10
CA HIS A 157 12.34 -16.37 -17.96
C HIS A 157 11.10 -16.99 -18.62
N THR A 158 11.18 -18.23 -19.13
CA THR A 158 10.03 -18.87 -19.79
C THR A 158 8.94 -19.32 -18.81
N LEU A 159 9.26 -19.42 -17.52
CA LEU A 159 8.36 -19.94 -16.49
C LEU A 159 7.80 -18.84 -15.57
N GLU A 160 8.09 -17.58 -15.83
CA GLU A 160 7.69 -16.46 -14.98
C GLU A 160 6.16 -16.33 -14.85
N LEU A 161 5.45 -16.31 -15.98
CA LEU A 161 3.99 -16.22 -16.03
C LEU A 161 3.32 -17.45 -15.40
N PRO A 162 3.72 -18.69 -15.73
CA PRO A 162 3.21 -19.88 -15.05
C PRO A 162 3.38 -19.84 -13.54
N PHE A 163 4.56 -19.45 -13.03
CA PHE A 163 4.78 -19.37 -11.59
C PHE A 163 3.94 -18.27 -10.94
N ALA A 164 3.82 -17.10 -11.57
CA ALA A 164 2.97 -16.03 -11.06
C ALA A 164 1.51 -16.49 -10.93
N MET A 165 0.98 -17.15 -11.98
CA MET A 165 -0.37 -17.70 -11.96
C MET A 165 -0.57 -18.73 -10.85
N VAL A 166 0.38 -19.68 -10.69
CA VAL A 166 0.29 -20.69 -9.62
C VAL A 166 0.31 -20.04 -8.24
N ILE A 167 1.21 -19.08 -8.00
CA ILE A 167 1.29 -18.34 -6.74
C ILE A 167 -0.02 -17.60 -6.46
N LEU A 168 -0.54 -16.86 -7.44
CA LEU A 168 -1.81 -16.13 -7.29
C LEU A 168 -2.97 -17.10 -7.01
N ILE A 169 -3.10 -18.19 -7.77
CA ILE A 169 -4.14 -19.19 -7.52
C ILE A 169 -4.04 -19.75 -6.11
N CYS A 170 -2.84 -20.11 -5.64
CA CYS A 170 -2.64 -20.61 -4.28
C CYS A 170 -2.96 -19.56 -3.20
N LEU A 171 -2.53 -18.31 -3.39
CA LEU A 171 -2.80 -17.20 -2.47
C LEU A 171 -4.30 -16.92 -2.36
N PHE A 172 -4.99 -16.77 -3.50
CA PHE A 172 -6.43 -16.53 -3.54
C PHE A 172 -7.23 -17.76 -3.10
N ALA A 173 -6.79 -18.98 -3.41
CA ALA A 173 -7.42 -20.20 -2.90
C ALA A 173 -7.32 -20.30 -1.38
N SER A 174 -6.24 -19.79 -0.76
CA SER A 174 -6.06 -19.76 0.69
C SER A 174 -7.04 -18.78 1.38
N GLN A 175 -7.56 -17.77 0.68
CA GLN A 175 -8.53 -16.83 1.25
C GLN A 175 -9.84 -17.51 1.68
N ARG A 176 -10.16 -18.69 1.13
CA ARG A 176 -11.32 -19.51 1.55
C ARG A 176 -11.32 -19.87 3.04
N PHE A 177 -10.16 -19.85 3.70
CA PHE A 177 -10.01 -20.18 5.12
C PHE A 177 -10.28 -19.00 6.05
N GLY A 178 -10.63 -17.83 5.49
CA GLY A 178 -10.99 -16.62 6.23
C GLY A 178 -9.86 -15.59 6.27
N THR A 179 -10.19 -14.34 5.97
CA THR A 179 -9.25 -13.21 5.90
C THR A 179 -8.51 -12.97 7.22
N GLY A 180 -9.16 -13.21 8.37
CA GLY A 180 -8.54 -13.06 9.68
C GLY A 180 -7.38 -14.04 9.94
N LYS A 181 -7.50 -15.30 9.49
CA LYS A 181 -6.43 -16.29 9.64
C LYS A 181 -5.25 -16.02 8.72
N VAL A 182 -5.54 -15.57 7.49
CA VAL A 182 -4.52 -15.15 6.52
C VAL A 182 -3.78 -13.91 7.06
N GLY A 183 -4.49 -12.88 7.53
CA GLY A 183 -3.89 -11.67 8.10
C GLY A 183 -2.94 -11.94 9.28
N ASN A 184 -3.27 -12.91 10.14
CA ASN A 184 -2.40 -13.31 11.25
C ASN A 184 -1.09 -13.97 10.81
N LEU A 185 -1.06 -14.62 9.64
CA LEU A 185 0.16 -15.19 9.06
C LEU A 185 1.00 -14.12 8.36
N PHE A 186 0.35 -13.16 7.68
CA PHE A 186 1.02 -12.08 6.97
C PHE A 186 1.74 -11.11 7.92
N GLY A 187 1.20 -10.83 9.11
CA GLY A 187 1.84 -9.95 10.10
C GLY A 187 3.31 -10.31 10.41
N PRO A 188 3.60 -11.52 10.91
CA PRO A 188 4.96 -11.97 11.18
C PRO A 188 5.86 -12.01 9.94
N ILE A 189 5.33 -12.44 8.78
CA ILE A 189 6.09 -12.46 7.52
C ILE A 189 6.53 -11.04 7.13
N MET A 190 5.62 -10.07 7.24
CA MET A 190 5.90 -8.68 6.92
C MET A 190 6.88 -8.05 7.91
N LEU A 191 6.78 -8.37 9.20
CA LEU A 191 7.77 -7.94 10.19
C LEU A 191 9.16 -8.48 9.85
N LEU A 192 9.26 -9.77 9.50
CA LEU A 192 10.52 -10.38 9.09
C LEU A 192 11.06 -9.74 7.81
N TRP A 193 10.20 -9.47 6.83
CA TRP A 193 10.57 -8.83 5.58
C TRP A 193 11.08 -7.40 5.80
N PHE A 194 10.34 -6.55 6.51
CA PHE A 194 10.78 -5.19 6.85
C PHE A 194 12.02 -5.19 7.74
N GLY A 195 12.12 -6.13 8.68
CA GLY A 195 13.30 -6.31 9.50
C GLY A 195 14.53 -6.63 8.65
N THR A 196 14.38 -7.52 7.67
CA THR A 196 15.44 -7.90 6.74
C THR A 196 15.87 -6.70 5.87
N LEU A 197 14.92 -5.96 5.31
CA LEU A 197 15.20 -4.72 4.57
C LEU A 197 15.86 -3.64 5.44
N GLY A 198 15.41 -3.50 6.68
CA GLY A 198 15.99 -2.56 7.65
C GLY A 198 17.45 -2.91 7.96
N VAL A 199 17.75 -4.19 8.21
CA VAL A 199 19.12 -4.66 8.47
C VAL A 199 20.01 -4.45 7.25
N PHE A 200 19.59 -4.91 6.06
CA PHE A 200 20.41 -4.73 4.85
C PHE A 200 20.54 -3.26 4.45
N GLY A 201 19.48 -2.47 4.62
CA GLY A 201 19.50 -1.03 4.39
C GLY A 201 20.47 -0.32 5.31
N LEU A 202 20.45 -0.61 6.61
CA LEU A 202 21.40 -0.07 7.59
C LEU A 202 22.83 -0.48 7.26
N LEU A 203 23.07 -1.76 6.95
CA LEU A 203 24.38 -2.22 6.52
C LEU A 203 24.87 -1.45 5.30
N GLN A 204 24.03 -1.23 4.29
CA GLN A 204 24.43 -0.45 3.11
C GLN A 204 24.65 1.03 3.40
N ILE A 205 23.89 1.64 4.30
CA ILE A 205 24.12 3.03 4.74
C ILE A 205 25.49 3.15 5.42
N VAL A 206 25.90 2.15 6.21
CA VAL A 206 27.23 2.12 6.84
C VAL A 206 28.35 1.97 5.81
N HIS A 207 28.16 1.13 4.79
CA HIS A 207 29.16 0.95 3.71
C HIS A 207 29.26 2.17 2.78
N ALA A 208 28.14 2.84 2.52
CA ALA A 208 28.05 3.99 1.61
C ALA A 208 27.32 5.17 2.29
N PRO A 209 27.94 5.83 3.29
CA PRO A 209 27.30 6.92 4.04
C PRO A 209 26.95 8.13 3.17
N GLN A 210 27.57 8.24 1.99
CA GLN A 210 27.25 9.27 1.01
C GLN A 210 25.80 9.18 0.52
N VAL A 211 25.13 8.03 0.63
CA VAL A 211 23.72 7.85 0.25
C VAL A 211 22.79 8.82 0.99
N MET A 212 23.15 9.26 2.20
CA MET A 212 22.39 10.24 2.98
C MET A 212 22.27 11.60 2.29
N GLN A 213 23.14 11.90 1.31
CA GLN A 213 23.01 13.10 0.49
C GLN A 213 21.72 13.10 -0.33
N ALA A 214 21.14 11.94 -0.63
CA ALA A 214 19.85 11.83 -1.33
C ALA A 214 18.71 12.53 -0.55
N VAL A 215 18.80 12.65 0.77
CA VAL A 215 17.81 13.38 1.59
C VAL A 215 17.79 14.87 1.24
N ASN A 216 18.83 15.42 0.60
CA ASN A 216 18.83 16.82 0.18
C ASN A 216 17.84 17.05 -0.99
N PRO A 217 16.80 17.89 -0.83
CA PRO A 217 15.78 18.12 -1.86
C PRO A 217 16.33 18.79 -3.12
N LEU A 218 17.52 19.40 -3.03
CA LEU A 218 18.16 20.05 -4.18
C LEU A 218 18.42 19.05 -5.33
N PHE A 219 18.65 17.77 -5.05
CA PHE A 219 18.83 16.78 -6.11
C PHE A 219 17.53 16.54 -6.90
N ALA A 220 16.40 16.38 -6.20
CA ALA A 220 15.08 16.28 -6.83
C ALA A 220 14.70 17.54 -7.59
N ILE A 221 14.84 18.72 -6.97
CA ILE A 221 14.50 20.01 -7.58
C ILE A 221 15.33 20.25 -8.83
N LYS A 222 16.66 20.07 -8.76
CA LYS A 222 17.54 20.21 -9.92
C LYS A 222 17.14 19.22 -11.02
N PHE A 223 16.78 17.99 -10.69
CA PHE A 223 16.36 17.01 -11.69
C PHE A 223 15.08 17.44 -12.42
N ILE A 224 14.08 17.94 -11.69
CA ILE A 224 12.84 18.47 -12.26
C ILE A 224 13.11 19.62 -13.24
N PHE A 225 13.99 20.56 -12.86
CA PHE A 225 14.31 21.69 -13.74
C PHE A 225 15.22 21.33 -14.92
N MET A 226 16.16 20.40 -14.73
CA MET A 226 17.08 19.99 -15.79
C MET A 226 16.43 19.07 -16.81
N ARG A 227 15.54 18.17 -16.37
CA ARG A 227 14.88 17.18 -17.23
C ARG A 227 13.40 17.03 -16.85
N PRO A 228 12.55 18.03 -17.13
CA PRO A 228 11.16 18.06 -16.66
C PRO A 228 10.34 16.87 -17.13
N PHE A 229 10.52 16.43 -18.39
CA PHE A 229 9.80 15.27 -18.92
C PHE A 229 10.21 13.96 -18.23
N LEU A 230 11.51 13.71 -18.05
CA LEU A 230 11.97 12.49 -17.36
C LEU A 230 11.63 12.51 -15.88
N ALA A 231 11.70 13.67 -15.23
CA ALA A 231 11.25 13.83 -13.86
C ALA A 231 9.73 13.58 -13.74
N PHE A 232 8.92 14.05 -14.70
CA PHE A 232 7.50 13.75 -14.75
C PHE A 232 7.23 12.25 -14.91
N VAL A 233 7.91 11.58 -15.85
CA VAL A 233 7.79 10.13 -16.05
C VAL A 233 8.18 9.36 -14.80
N ALA A 234 9.27 9.74 -14.14
CA ALA A 234 9.76 9.06 -12.95
C ALA A 234 8.88 9.32 -11.71
N LEU A 235 8.33 10.54 -11.56
CA LEU A 235 7.32 10.84 -10.55
C LEU A 235 6.05 10.02 -10.82
N GLY A 236 5.61 9.95 -12.07
CA GLY A 236 4.49 9.11 -12.50
C GLY A 236 4.73 7.65 -12.17
N ALA A 237 5.89 7.11 -12.53
CA ALA A 237 6.28 5.73 -12.22
C ALA A 237 6.30 5.45 -10.73
N THR A 238 6.65 6.44 -9.89
CA THR A 238 6.66 6.29 -8.42
C THR A 238 5.29 6.42 -7.78
N VAL A 239 4.36 7.17 -8.39
CA VAL A 239 2.99 7.32 -7.87
C VAL A 239 2.08 6.19 -8.34
N LEU A 240 2.35 5.62 -9.52
CA LEU A 240 1.51 4.60 -10.17
C LEU A 240 1.96 3.16 -9.89
N SER A 241 3.14 2.98 -9.28
CA SER A 241 3.67 1.72 -8.76
C SER A 241 3.13 1.37 -7.38
#